data_AF-A0A410RG96-F1
#
_entry.id   AF-A0A410RG96-F1
#
_cell.length_a   1.000
_cell.length_b   1.000
_cell.length_c   1.000
_cell.angle_alpha   90.00
_cell.angle_beta   90.00
_cell.angle_gamma   90.00
#
_symmetry.space_group_name_H-M   'P 1'
#
loop_
_entity.id
_entity.type
_entity.pdbx_description
1 polymer ?
#
loop_
_entity_poly.entity_id
_entity_poly.type
_entity_poly.pdbx_seq_one_letter_code
_entity_poly.pdbx_strand_id
1 'polypeptide(L)'
;GLKMKSPLLGLLLLGVLSVAVSELSYHDEHHPHKEDIHHVEERLAKLNAKVQNLVEDLHDRTGGIKMKKALHAEFRLNRLEDQHRDMPCDNRTEFDCLGHDPQCVSHLMVCDGVSDCRNGNDEAHCEQPFHEGDVYEGHVIFDKCTQRRPKKMTLTIRAVHTPVFFTAFSKVDTTIGIAQDVRLFSGEVSLPSTGYYSFGRRALVVVPPEKDRLGLVCYFDGVDYDRCLAKVVHEATLDICAMFFFVRQHDHH
;
A
#
# COMPACT_ATOMS: atom_id res chain seq x y z
N GLY A 1 -75.32 -9.63 50.45
CA GLY A 1 -75.15 -8.21 50.08
C GLY A 1 -75.10 -8.15 48.58
N LEU A 2 -76.10 -7.55 47.91
CA LEU A 2 -76.20 -6.10 47.65
C LEU A 2 -74.89 -5.53 47.10
N LYS A 3 -74.82 -4.90 45.92
CA LYS A 3 -75.74 -4.75 44.77
C LYS A 3 -74.96 -3.91 43.74
N MET A 4 -74.87 -4.38 42.48
CA MET A 4 -75.29 -3.69 41.24
C MET A 4 -74.71 -2.29 40.92
N LYS A 5 -74.27 -1.92 39.71
CA LYS A 5 -74.76 -2.14 38.32
C LYS A 5 -73.67 -1.56 37.38
N SER A 6 -73.10 -2.31 36.43
CA SER A 6 -73.53 -2.58 35.04
C SER A 6 -73.39 -1.42 34.03
N PRO A 7 -73.00 -1.71 32.76
CA PRO A 7 -72.50 -0.78 31.75
C PRO A 7 -73.60 -0.24 30.83
N LEU A 8 -73.30 0.75 30.00
CA LEU A 8 -74.12 1.06 28.81
C LEU A 8 -73.27 1.62 27.67
N LEU A 9 -73.44 0.92 26.54
CA LEU A 9 -72.88 1.09 25.22
C LEU A 9 -73.77 2.05 24.42
N GLY A 10 -73.17 2.93 23.63
CA GLY A 10 -73.76 3.50 22.41
C GLY A 10 -74.45 4.86 22.53
N LEU A 11 -73.90 5.88 21.86
CA LEU A 11 -74.56 6.56 20.73
C LEU A 11 -73.64 7.64 20.10
N LEU A 12 -73.51 7.53 18.76
CA LEU A 12 -73.46 8.62 17.77
C LEU A 12 -72.22 9.52 17.62
N LEU A 13 -71.43 9.14 16.60
CA LEU A 13 -70.91 9.94 15.48
C LEU A 13 -71.67 11.26 15.15
N LEU A 14 -70.87 12.22 14.65
CA LEU A 14 -71.15 13.37 13.75
C LEU A 14 -71.32 14.77 14.38
N GLY A 15 -70.42 15.69 13.97
CA GLY A 15 -70.61 17.13 14.15
C GLY A 15 -69.33 17.95 13.98
N VAL A 16 -68.84 18.07 12.74
CA VAL A 16 -67.88 19.10 12.34
C VAL A 16 -68.61 20.46 12.25
N LEU A 17 -67.86 21.56 12.45
CA LEU A 17 -68.21 23.00 12.30
C LEU A 17 -68.83 23.67 13.55
N SER A 18 -68.35 24.82 14.07
CA SER A 18 -67.33 25.77 13.60
C SER A 18 -67.19 26.98 14.54
N VAL A 19 -66.04 27.66 14.46
CA VAL A 19 -65.75 29.08 14.73
C VAL A 19 -65.63 29.55 16.19
N ALA A 20 -64.39 29.88 16.61
CA ALA A 20 -64.02 31.28 16.92
C ALA A 20 -62.51 31.38 17.22
N VAL A 21 -61.86 32.17 16.37
CA VAL A 21 -60.52 32.73 16.44
C VAL A 21 -60.01 32.91 17.88
N SER A 22 -58.92 32.22 18.21
CA SER A 22 -57.96 32.70 19.20
C SER A 22 -56.65 32.84 18.45
N GLU A 23 -56.27 34.09 18.20
CA GLU A 23 -54.92 34.49 17.89
C GLU A 23 -53.99 33.89 18.96
N LEU A 24 -53.41 32.73 18.70
CA LEU A 24 -52.07 32.49 19.21
C LEU A 24 -51.14 33.17 18.22
N SER A 25 -50.85 34.41 18.52
CA SER A 25 -49.60 35.06 18.14
C SER A 25 -48.47 34.05 18.34
N TYR A 26 -47.98 33.49 17.24
CA TYR A 26 -46.66 32.87 17.19
C TYR A 26 -45.66 34.01 17.38
N HIS A 27 -45.38 34.30 18.64
CA HIS A 27 -44.33 35.22 19.02
C HIS A 27 -43.01 34.49 18.73
N ASP A 28 -42.43 34.78 17.57
CA ASP A 28 -41.02 34.48 17.31
C ASP A 28 -40.24 35.34 18.30
N GLU A 29 -39.92 34.77 19.48
CA GLU A 29 -38.96 35.36 20.39
C GLU A 29 -37.62 35.41 19.64
N HIS A 30 -37.30 36.58 19.11
CA HIS A 30 -35.95 36.92 18.68
C HIS A 30 -35.01 36.71 19.86
N HIS A 31 -34.41 35.53 19.95
CA HIS A 31 -33.29 35.26 20.83
C HIS A 31 -32.05 35.90 20.18
N PRO A 32 -31.56 37.06 20.67
CA PRO A 32 -30.43 37.78 20.06
C PRO A 32 -29.16 36.94 20.00
N HIS A 33 -29.05 35.92 20.85
CA HIS A 33 -27.91 35.01 20.91
C HIS A 33 -27.89 33.94 19.81
N LYS A 34 -28.98 33.77 19.05
CA LYS A 34 -29.05 32.77 17.97
C LYS A 34 -28.21 33.19 16.76
N GLU A 35 -28.21 34.48 16.43
CA GLU A 35 -27.34 35.05 15.39
C GLU A 35 -25.86 34.96 15.77
N ASP A 36 -25.53 35.22 17.05
CA ASP A 36 -24.16 35.09 17.56
C ASP A 36 -23.64 33.65 17.46
N ILE A 37 -24.47 32.66 17.84
CA ILE A 37 -24.13 31.24 17.73
C ILE A 37 -23.91 30.85 16.26
N HIS A 38 -24.80 31.27 15.35
CA HIS A 38 -24.64 30.98 13.92
C HIS A 38 -23.38 31.59 13.32
N HIS A 39 -23.00 32.80 13.73
CA HIS A 39 -21.77 33.43 13.27
C HIS A 39 -20.51 32.70 13.81
N VAL A 40 -20.57 32.16 15.03
CA VAL A 40 -19.51 31.32 15.58
C VAL A 40 -19.40 29.99 14.82
N GLU A 41 -20.53 29.35 14.50
CA GLU A 41 -20.57 28.12 13.68
C GLU A 41 -19.97 28.35 12.28
N GLU A 42 -20.32 29.46 11.63
CA GLU A 42 -19.78 29.81 10.31
C GLU A 42 -18.26 30.05 10.36
N ARG A 43 -17.78 30.73 11.40
CA ARG A 43 -16.33 30.93 11.62
C ARG A 43 -15.62 29.61 11.88
N LEU A 44 -16.22 28.71 12.65
CA LEU A 44 -15.67 27.39 12.93
C LEU A 44 -15.60 26.55 11.65
N ALA A 45 -16.63 26.59 10.81
CA ALA A 45 -16.64 25.92 9.51
C ALA A 45 -15.55 26.46 8.57
N LYS A 46 -15.41 27.79 8.48
CA LYS A 46 -14.34 28.44 7.70
C LYS A 46 -12.95 28.08 8.21
N LEU A 47 -12.77 28.01 9.53
CA LEU A 47 -11.50 27.63 10.13
C LEU A 47 -11.18 26.16 9.84
N ASN A 48 -12.16 25.27 9.97
CA ASN A 48 -11.98 23.86 9.68
C ASN A 48 -11.57 23.64 8.21
N ALA A 49 -12.25 24.31 7.27
CA ALA A 49 -11.87 24.27 5.85
C ALA A 49 -10.42 24.76 5.60
N LYS A 50 -9.99 25.83 6.27
CA LYS A 50 -8.60 26.31 6.18
C LYS A 50 -7.60 25.30 6.74
N VAL A 51 -7.92 24.64 7.85
CA VAL A 51 -7.07 23.59 8.44
C VAL A 51 -6.97 22.40 7.49
N GLN A 52 -8.08 21.95 6.91
CA GLN A 52 -8.07 20.85 5.93
C GLN A 52 -7.21 21.20 4.71
N ASN A 53 -7.39 22.39 4.12
CA ASN A 53 -6.58 22.82 2.99
C ASN A 53 -5.08 22.90 3.32
N LEU A 54 -4.74 23.31 4.55
CA LEU A 54 -3.34 23.34 4.99
C LEU A 54 -2.78 21.92 5.17
N VAL A 55 -3.57 21.01 5.72
CA VAL A 55 -3.19 19.59 5.83
C VAL A 55 -2.98 18.98 4.44
N GLU A 56 -3.84 19.29 3.48
CA GLU A 56 -3.70 18.86 2.09
C GLU A 56 -2.44 19.43 1.43
N ASP A 57 -2.15 20.74 1.55
CA ASP A 57 -0.93 21.34 0.97
C ASP A 57 0.33 20.80 1.63
N LEU A 58 0.30 20.55 2.95
CA LEU A 58 1.39 19.89 3.65
C LEU A 58 1.59 18.46 3.15
N HIS A 59 0.50 17.70 2.99
CA HIS A 59 0.57 16.34 2.45
C HIS A 59 1.18 16.34 1.05
N ASP A 60 0.74 17.24 0.17
CA ASP A 60 1.23 17.35 -1.20
C ASP A 60 2.75 17.65 -1.27
N ARG A 61 3.28 18.37 -0.27
CA ARG A 61 4.70 18.73 -0.16
C ARG A 61 5.55 17.70 0.57
N THR A 62 5.03 16.97 1.55
CA THR A 62 5.84 16.06 2.39
C THR A 62 5.69 14.59 2.02
N GLY A 63 4.57 14.17 1.43
CA GLY A 63 4.31 12.75 1.14
C GLY A 63 3.37 12.47 -0.04
N GLY A 64 2.92 13.50 -0.74
CA GLY A 64 1.99 13.38 -1.85
C GLY A 64 2.62 12.81 -3.12
N ILE A 65 1.79 12.61 -4.14
CA ILE A 65 2.18 12.00 -5.43
C ILE A 65 3.35 12.76 -6.09
N LYS A 66 3.42 14.09 -5.93
CA LYS A 66 4.50 14.92 -6.49
C LYS A 66 5.85 14.60 -5.85
N MET A 67 5.89 14.48 -4.53
CA MET A 67 7.12 14.11 -3.80
C MET A 67 7.56 12.69 -4.15
N LYS A 68 6.64 11.73 -4.18
CA LYS A 68 6.94 10.35 -4.64
C LYS A 68 7.53 10.35 -6.05
N LYS A 69 6.94 11.10 -6.99
CA LYS A 69 7.47 11.24 -8.36
C LYS A 69 8.88 11.81 -8.40
N ALA A 70 9.18 12.81 -7.57
CA ALA A 70 10.51 13.38 -7.46
C ALA A 70 11.52 12.34 -6.93
N LEU A 71 11.16 11.62 -5.86
CA LEU A 71 11.96 10.53 -5.31
C LEU A 71 12.21 9.43 -6.36
N HIS A 72 11.17 8.99 -7.09
CA HIS A 72 11.34 8.01 -8.17
C HIS A 72 12.32 8.48 -9.25
N ALA A 73 12.29 9.76 -9.61
CA ALA A 73 13.22 10.32 -10.58
C ALA A 73 14.64 10.34 -10.02
N GLU A 74 14.82 10.74 -8.77
CA GLU A 74 16.11 10.75 -8.07
C GLU A 74 16.74 9.35 -8.00
N PHE A 75 15.98 8.32 -7.58
CA PHE A 75 16.51 6.95 -7.56
C PHE A 75 16.88 6.42 -8.95
N ARG A 76 16.12 6.81 -9.99
CA ARG A 76 16.47 6.45 -11.37
C ARG A 76 17.74 7.15 -11.83
N LEU A 77 17.93 8.41 -11.45
CA LEU A 77 19.16 9.17 -11.74
C LEU A 77 20.36 8.57 -11.00
N ASN A 78 20.24 8.29 -9.70
CA ASN A 78 21.31 7.68 -8.91
C ASN A 78 21.80 6.35 -9.52
N ARG A 79 20.88 5.52 -10.03
CA ARG A 79 21.22 4.26 -10.72
C ARG A 79 21.99 4.46 -12.03
N LEU A 80 21.79 5.58 -12.72
CA LEU A 80 22.51 5.92 -13.96
C LEU A 80 23.85 6.58 -13.64
N GLU A 81 23.88 7.46 -12.64
CA GLU A 81 25.08 8.18 -12.20
C GLU A 81 26.11 7.25 -11.56
N ASP A 82 25.67 6.21 -10.85
CA ASP A 82 26.55 5.19 -10.29
C ASP A 82 27.45 4.53 -11.37
N GLN A 83 26.95 4.41 -12.61
CA GLN A 83 27.74 3.86 -13.72
C GLN A 83 28.87 4.78 -14.21
N HIS A 84 28.86 6.04 -13.78
CA HIS A 84 29.78 7.09 -14.24
C HIS A 84 30.66 7.68 -13.13
N ARG A 85 30.59 7.18 -11.88
CA ARG A 85 31.46 7.63 -10.79
C ARG A 85 32.86 7.03 -10.88
N ASP A 86 33.85 7.78 -10.40
CA ASP A 86 35.27 7.38 -10.35
C ASP A 86 35.52 6.16 -9.46
N MET A 87 34.64 5.91 -8.47
CA MET A 87 34.64 4.73 -7.61
C MET A 87 33.20 4.20 -7.45
N PRO A 88 32.71 3.38 -8.39
CA PRO A 88 31.38 2.79 -8.29
C PRO A 88 31.39 1.64 -7.28
N CYS A 89 30.36 1.55 -6.44
CA CYS A 89 30.20 0.39 -5.56
C CYS A 89 29.93 -0.87 -6.39
N ASP A 90 30.41 -2.03 -5.94
CA ASP A 90 30.00 -3.29 -6.57
C ASP A 90 28.53 -3.56 -6.24
N ASN A 91 27.64 -3.22 -7.16
CA ASN A 91 26.20 -3.45 -7.07
C ASN A 91 25.81 -4.89 -6.67
N ARG A 92 26.69 -5.89 -6.83
CA ARG A 92 26.44 -7.27 -6.40
C ARG A 92 26.63 -7.47 -4.90
N THR A 93 27.57 -6.78 -4.27
CA THR A 93 27.98 -7.05 -2.87
C THR A 93 27.83 -5.83 -1.96
N GLU A 94 27.78 -4.64 -2.53
CA GLU A 94 27.84 -3.37 -1.84
C GLU A 94 26.60 -2.52 -2.11
N PHE A 95 26.24 -1.78 -1.07
CA PHE A 95 25.23 -0.74 -1.03
C PHE A 95 25.91 0.63 -1.04
N ASP A 96 25.41 1.52 -1.89
CA ASP A 96 25.84 2.91 -1.92
C ASP A 96 25.10 3.70 -0.84
N CYS A 97 25.84 4.27 0.11
CA CYS A 97 25.31 5.11 1.18
C CYS A 97 24.62 6.37 0.67
N LEU A 98 24.72 6.70 -0.62
CA LEU A 98 24.17 7.91 -1.25
C LEU A 98 24.73 9.21 -0.66
N GLY A 99 24.57 10.32 -1.37
CA GLY A 99 25.00 11.65 -0.92
C GLY A 99 26.33 12.12 -1.48
N HIS A 100 26.88 13.18 -0.88
CA HIS A 100 28.04 13.90 -1.42
C HIS A 100 29.38 13.19 -1.19
N ASP A 101 29.48 12.38 -0.14
CA ASP A 101 30.67 11.58 0.16
C ASP A 101 30.40 10.12 -0.21
N PRO A 102 30.94 9.61 -1.34
CA PRO A 102 30.71 8.23 -1.74
C PRO A 102 31.27 7.28 -0.69
N GLN A 103 30.43 6.34 -0.26
CA GLN A 103 30.79 5.28 0.67
C GLN A 103 30.03 4.03 0.27
N CYS A 104 30.76 2.92 0.17
CA CYS A 104 30.19 1.61 -0.10
C CYS A 104 30.24 0.78 1.19
N VAL A 105 29.12 0.19 1.56
CA VAL A 105 29.02 -0.77 2.68
C VAL A 105 28.49 -2.10 2.15
N SER A 106 28.72 -3.20 2.86
CA SER A 106 28.20 -4.51 2.41
C SER A 106 26.67 -4.53 2.47
N HIS A 107 26.01 -5.20 1.51
CA HIS A 107 24.57 -5.47 1.56
C HIS A 107 24.11 -6.18 2.85
N LEU A 108 25.04 -6.85 3.55
CA LEU A 108 24.77 -7.52 4.82
C LEU A 108 24.64 -6.56 6.00
N MET A 109 25.17 -5.34 5.88
CA MET A 109 25.14 -4.31 6.92
C MET A 109 23.99 -3.32 6.72
N VAL A 110 23.15 -3.51 5.70
CA VAL A 110 22.01 -2.62 5.48
C VAL A 110 20.85 -3.10 6.33
N CYS A 111 20.30 -2.24 7.18
CA CYS A 111 19.21 -2.54 8.09
C CYS A 111 19.56 -3.64 9.09
N ASP A 112 20.80 -3.70 9.54
CA ASP A 112 21.27 -4.65 10.56
C ASP A 112 21.15 -4.09 11.99
N GLY A 113 20.73 -2.82 12.11
CA GLY A 113 20.58 -2.10 13.37
C GLY A 113 21.81 -1.30 13.79
N VAL A 114 22.87 -1.30 12.98
CA VAL A 114 24.12 -0.56 13.19
C VAL A 114 24.32 0.43 12.04
N SER A 115 24.67 1.67 12.39
CA SER A 115 24.99 2.68 11.38
C SER A 115 26.44 2.51 10.91
N ASP A 116 26.62 1.94 9.73
CA ASP A 116 27.89 1.78 9.02
C ASP A 116 28.14 2.92 8.02
N CYS A 117 27.09 3.43 7.38
CA CYS A 117 27.21 4.64 6.58
C CYS A 117 27.46 5.86 7.48
N ARG A 118 28.40 6.74 7.09
CA ARG A 118 28.68 7.99 7.84
C ARG A 118 27.48 8.93 7.95
N ASN A 119 26.55 8.84 6.99
CA ASN A 119 25.29 9.57 6.97
C ASN A 119 24.11 8.78 7.58
N GLY A 120 24.32 7.52 8.01
CA GLY A 120 23.30 6.64 8.56
C GLY A 120 22.22 6.17 7.57
N ASN A 121 22.44 6.32 6.26
CA ASN A 121 21.44 6.01 5.25
C ASN A 121 21.12 4.51 5.11
N ASP A 122 22.07 3.65 5.48
CA ASP A 122 21.88 2.21 5.61
C ASP A 122 20.79 1.82 6.61
N GLU A 123 20.56 2.64 7.64
CA GLU A 123 19.56 2.42 8.69
C GLU A 123 18.31 3.30 8.55
N ALA A 124 18.25 4.15 7.52
CA ALA A 124 17.16 5.13 7.37
C ALA A 124 15.88 4.56 6.74
N HIS A 125 15.98 3.50 5.94
CA HIS A 125 14.89 3.00 5.09
C HIS A 125 14.66 1.49 5.24
N CYS A 126 14.44 1.06 6.47
CA CYS A 126 14.32 -0.35 6.86
C CYS A 126 12.88 -0.86 7.04
N GLU A 127 11.91 -0.14 6.48
CA GLU A 127 10.51 -0.55 6.52
C GLU A 127 10.27 -1.78 5.65
N GLN A 128 9.52 -2.75 6.18
CA GLN A 128 9.17 -3.94 5.41
C GLN A 128 8.26 -3.53 4.24
N PRO A 129 8.65 -3.80 2.98
CA PRO A 129 7.88 -3.40 1.81
C PRO A 129 6.50 -4.06 1.71
N PHE A 130 6.31 -5.27 2.24
CA PHE A 130 5.09 -6.04 2.10
C PHE A 130 4.75 -6.84 3.36
N HIS A 131 3.47 -7.15 3.48
CA HIS A 131 2.86 -7.83 4.60
C HIS A 131 2.25 -9.16 4.14
N GLU A 132 1.95 -10.01 5.12
CA GLU A 132 1.17 -11.22 4.89
C GLU A 132 -0.20 -10.87 4.28
N GLY A 133 -0.55 -11.57 3.21
CA GLY A 133 -1.78 -11.34 2.44
C GLY A 133 -1.59 -10.45 1.21
N ASP A 134 -0.46 -9.74 1.07
CA ASP A 134 -0.23 -8.90 -0.11
C ASP A 134 -0.21 -9.73 -1.39
N VAL A 135 -0.93 -9.24 -2.40
CA VAL A 135 -1.02 -9.87 -3.72
C VAL A 135 -0.44 -8.92 -4.77
N TYR A 136 0.45 -9.42 -5.60
CA TYR A 136 0.99 -8.70 -6.74
C TYR A 136 0.57 -9.37 -8.05
N GLU A 137 0.00 -8.59 -8.97
CA GLU A 137 -0.30 -9.02 -10.33
C GLU A 137 0.85 -8.60 -11.26
N GLY A 138 1.49 -9.61 -11.84
CA GLY A 138 2.61 -9.50 -12.77
C GLY A 138 2.16 -9.61 -14.22
N HIS A 139 2.52 -8.62 -15.02
CA HIS A 139 2.32 -8.62 -16.48
C HIS A 139 3.63 -8.94 -17.20
N VAL A 140 3.57 -9.83 -18.19
CA VAL A 140 4.75 -10.22 -18.96
C VAL A 140 5.29 -9.05 -19.80
N ILE A 141 6.61 -8.83 -19.73
CA ILE A 141 7.34 -7.95 -20.67
C ILE A 141 7.95 -8.81 -21.77
N PHE A 142 8.69 -9.85 -21.39
CA PHE A 142 9.17 -10.88 -22.31
C PHE A 142 9.36 -12.21 -21.57
N ASP A 143 9.26 -13.31 -22.30
CA ASP A 143 9.48 -14.64 -21.75
C ASP A 143 10.05 -15.59 -22.80
N LYS A 144 11.24 -16.14 -22.52
CA LYS A 144 11.94 -17.08 -23.40
C LYS A 144 12.10 -18.48 -22.78
N CYS A 145 11.82 -18.65 -21.49
CA CYS A 145 12.21 -19.84 -20.74
C CYS A 145 11.08 -20.53 -19.98
N THR A 146 10.03 -19.81 -19.56
CA THR A 146 8.97 -20.50 -18.81
C THR A 146 8.22 -21.45 -19.74
N GLN A 147 7.86 -22.62 -19.20
CA GLN A 147 7.19 -23.66 -19.97
C GLN A 147 5.78 -23.21 -20.42
N ARG A 148 5.10 -22.43 -19.57
CA ARG A 148 3.69 -22.05 -19.75
C ARG A 148 3.50 -20.72 -20.47
N ARG A 149 4.55 -19.90 -20.58
CA ARG A 149 4.53 -18.54 -21.17
C ARG A 149 3.29 -17.73 -20.76
N PRO A 150 3.06 -17.54 -19.45
CA PRO A 150 1.84 -16.91 -18.98
C PRO A 150 1.82 -15.42 -19.32
N LYS A 151 0.65 -14.89 -19.68
CA LYS A 151 0.45 -13.45 -19.87
C LYS A 151 0.42 -12.70 -18.54
N LYS A 152 -0.09 -13.38 -17.51
CA LYS A 152 -0.27 -12.86 -16.16
C LYS A 152 0.23 -13.89 -15.14
N MET A 153 0.86 -13.40 -14.08
CA MET A 153 1.32 -14.20 -12.95
C MET A 153 0.93 -13.47 -11.67
N THR A 154 0.45 -14.19 -10.68
CA THR A 154 0.12 -13.64 -9.37
C THR A 154 1.20 -14.06 -8.39
N LEU A 155 1.68 -13.13 -7.56
CA LEU A 155 2.59 -13.42 -6.46
C LEU A 155 1.90 -13.03 -5.15
N THR A 156 1.58 -14.04 -4.34
CA THR A 156 0.95 -13.84 -3.02
C THR A 156 1.97 -14.04 -1.93
N ILE A 157 2.09 -13.06 -1.04
CA ILE A 157 2.92 -13.14 0.17
C ILE A 157 2.12 -13.86 1.25
N ARG A 158 2.61 -15.02 1.70
CA ARG A 158 1.95 -15.83 2.74
C ARG A 158 2.41 -15.51 4.14
N ALA A 159 3.71 -15.26 4.31
CA ALA A 159 4.28 -14.96 5.61
C ALA A 159 5.57 -14.20 5.42
N VAL A 160 5.87 -13.33 6.37
CA VAL A 160 7.12 -12.59 6.41
C VAL A 160 7.67 -12.67 7.83
N HIS A 161 8.93 -13.08 7.96
CA HIS A 161 9.60 -13.23 9.25
C HIS A 161 11.01 -12.65 9.20
N THR A 162 11.25 -11.63 10.01
CA THR A 162 12.57 -11.01 10.18
C THR A 162 13.17 -11.44 11.51
N PRO A 163 14.29 -12.19 11.53
CA PRO A 163 14.92 -12.61 12.77
C PRO A 163 15.56 -11.42 13.49
N VAL A 164 15.37 -11.34 14.80
CA VAL A 164 15.87 -10.22 15.64
C VAL A 164 17.40 -10.06 15.68
N PHE A 165 18.13 -11.13 15.34
CA PHE A 165 19.60 -11.14 15.32
C PHE A 165 20.20 -10.89 13.93
N PHE A 166 19.36 -10.80 12.90
CA PHE A 166 19.80 -10.64 11.50
C PHE A 166 18.72 -9.94 10.67
N THR A 167 18.58 -8.63 10.87
CA THR A 167 17.49 -7.82 10.30
C THR A 167 17.74 -7.37 8.86
N ALA A 168 18.97 -7.52 8.34
CA ALA A 168 19.32 -7.21 6.95
C ALA A 168 18.55 -8.04 5.91
N PHE A 169 17.94 -9.16 6.35
CA PHE A 169 17.12 -10.03 5.51
C PHE A 169 15.83 -10.44 6.21
N SER A 170 14.74 -10.42 5.47
CA SER A 170 13.46 -10.98 5.91
C SER A 170 13.18 -12.27 5.17
N LYS A 171 12.87 -13.36 5.86
CA LYS A 171 12.41 -14.59 5.23
C LYS A 171 10.97 -14.40 4.76
N VAL A 172 10.66 -14.86 3.55
CA VAL A 172 9.35 -14.67 2.92
C VAL A 172 8.84 -16.01 2.40
N ASP A 173 7.64 -16.40 2.80
CA ASP A 173 6.94 -17.53 2.21
C ASP A 173 5.93 -16.98 1.19
N THR A 174 5.88 -17.58 0.01
CA THR A 174 5.14 -17.03 -1.14
C THR A 174 4.37 -18.11 -1.88
N THR A 175 3.43 -17.69 -2.71
CA THR A 175 2.79 -18.56 -3.70
C THR A 175 2.70 -17.85 -5.02
N ILE A 176 3.15 -18.54 -6.06
CA ILE A 176 3.08 -18.06 -7.43
C ILE A 176 1.84 -18.69 -8.07
N GLY A 177 0.85 -17.86 -8.37
CA GLY A 177 -0.34 -18.19 -9.16
C GLY A 177 -0.05 -17.98 -10.64
N ILE A 178 -0.36 -18.96 -11.48
CA ILE A 178 -0.26 -18.84 -12.94
C ILE A 178 -1.63 -19.11 -13.53
N ALA A 179 -2.29 -18.05 -14.00
CA ALA A 179 -3.54 -18.17 -14.75
C ALA A 179 -3.26 -18.67 -16.16
N GLN A 180 -3.93 -19.74 -16.56
CA GLN A 180 -3.86 -20.31 -17.89
C GLN A 180 -5.24 -20.34 -18.52
N ASP A 181 -5.42 -19.53 -19.56
CA ASP A 181 -6.61 -19.56 -20.40
C ASP A 181 -6.36 -20.47 -21.60
N VAL A 182 -6.97 -21.66 -21.59
CA VAL A 182 -7.08 -22.52 -22.76
C VAL A 182 -8.50 -22.31 -23.31
N ARG A 183 -8.69 -22.39 -24.64
CA ARG A 183 -9.94 -22.01 -25.37
C ARG A 183 -11.29 -22.41 -24.74
N LEU A 184 -11.34 -23.41 -23.86
CA LEU A 184 -12.56 -23.91 -23.20
C LEU A 184 -12.45 -24.03 -21.67
N PHE A 185 -11.28 -23.74 -21.07
CA PHE A 185 -11.03 -23.87 -19.62
C PHE A 185 -10.04 -22.81 -19.15
N SER A 186 -10.42 -22.04 -18.13
CA SER A 186 -9.49 -21.26 -17.30
C SER A 186 -9.08 -22.13 -16.13
N GLY A 187 -7.77 -22.26 -15.92
CA GLY A 187 -7.19 -22.95 -14.77
C GLY A 187 -6.13 -22.07 -14.13
N GLU A 188 -5.96 -22.20 -12.82
CA GLU A 188 -4.89 -21.53 -12.08
C GLU A 188 -4.00 -22.57 -11.41
N VAL A 189 -2.70 -22.47 -11.64
CA VAL A 189 -1.71 -23.30 -10.94
C VAL A 189 -1.11 -22.47 -9.82
N SER A 190 -1.18 -22.99 -8.59
CA SER A 190 -0.56 -22.38 -7.41
C SER A 190 0.70 -23.13 -7.01
N LEU A 191 1.85 -22.47 -7.12
CA LEU A 191 3.16 -23.02 -6.80
C LEU A 191 3.70 -22.37 -5.51
N PRO A 192 3.65 -23.05 -4.36
CA PRO A 192 4.23 -22.53 -3.13
C PRO A 192 5.76 -22.46 -3.26
N SER A 193 6.35 -21.37 -2.79
CA SER A 193 7.80 -21.22 -2.73
C SER A 193 8.23 -20.44 -1.49
N THR A 194 9.52 -20.48 -1.21
CA THR A 194 10.15 -19.70 -0.16
C THR A 194 11.11 -18.68 -0.76
N GLY A 195 11.53 -17.72 0.04
CA GLY A 195 12.36 -16.64 -0.43
C GLY A 195 12.87 -15.78 0.69
N TYR A 196 13.52 -14.69 0.31
CA TYR A 196 13.95 -13.67 1.23
C TYR A 196 13.90 -12.31 0.57
N TYR A 197 13.64 -11.29 1.38
CA TYR A 197 13.84 -9.90 1.01
C TYR A 197 15.20 -9.44 1.52
N SER A 198 15.97 -8.77 0.67
CA SER A 198 17.21 -8.10 1.03
C SER A 198 17.00 -6.60 1.01
N PHE A 199 17.21 -5.94 2.16
CA PHE A 199 17.07 -4.48 2.26
C PHE A 199 18.14 -3.77 1.43
N GLY A 200 19.41 -4.20 1.51
CA GLY A 200 20.50 -3.62 0.72
C GLY A 200 20.27 -3.67 -0.79
N ARG A 201 19.72 -4.79 -1.30
CA ARG A 201 19.42 -4.92 -2.73
C ARG A 201 18.04 -4.40 -3.13
N ARG A 202 17.19 -4.06 -2.15
CA ARG A 202 15.77 -3.75 -2.32
C ARG A 202 15.08 -4.76 -3.23
N ALA A 203 15.34 -6.03 -2.95
CA ALA A 203 14.95 -7.12 -3.84
C ALA A 203 14.35 -8.30 -3.07
N LEU A 204 13.18 -8.75 -3.54
CA LEU A 204 12.57 -10.02 -3.13
C LEU A 204 13.11 -11.12 -4.03
N VAL A 205 13.78 -12.11 -3.44
CA VAL A 205 14.27 -13.31 -4.12
C VAL A 205 13.36 -14.47 -3.74
N VAL A 206 12.71 -15.07 -4.74
CA VAL A 206 11.89 -16.27 -4.60
C VAL A 206 12.62 -17.43 -5.27
N VAL A 207 12.84 -18.50 -4.50
CA VAL A 207 13.56 -19.68 -5.00
C VAL A 207 12.69 -20.46 -6.00
N PRO A 208 13.30 -21.27 -6.88
CA PRO A 208 12.54 -22.04 -7.85
C PRO A 208 11.54 -23.01 -7.20
N PRO A 209 10.23 -22.94 -7.54
CA PRO A 209 9.24 -23.89 -7.03
C PRO A 209 9.25 -25.24 -7.78
N GLU A 210 9.74 -25.24 -9.02
CA GLU A 210 9.74 -26.39 -9.91
C GLU A 210 11.18 -26.88 -10.20
N LYS A 211 11.29 -28.06 -10.83
CA LYS A 211 12.58 -28.69 -11.18
C LYS A 211 13.33 -27.99 -12.32
N ASP A 212 12.71 -26.99 -12.95
CA ASP A 212 13.34 -26.18 -14.00
C ASP A 212 14.38 -25.18 -13.44
N ARG A 213 14.44 -25.02 -12.11
CA ARG A 213 15.40 -24.17 -11.40
C ARG A 213 15.33 -22.71 -11.87
N LEU A 214 14.11 -22.24 -12.17
CA LEU A 214 13.83 -20.84 -12.47
C LEU A 214 13.44 -20.10 -11.20
N GLY A 215 14.32 -19.21 -10.73
CA GLY A 215 14.07 -18.31 -9.62
C GLY A 215 13.44 -17.00 -10.10
N LEU A 216 12.77 -16.29 -9.20
CA LEU A 216 12.19 -14.98 -9.48
C LEU A 216 12.80 -13.93 -8.56
N VAL A 217 13.31 -12.84 -9.13
CA VAL A 217 13.89 -11.72 -8.36
C VAL A 217 13.13 -10.45 -8.69
N CYS A 218 12.36 -9.92 -7.73
CA CYS A 218 11.64 -8.66 -7.87
C CYS A 218 12.44 -7.50 -7.29
N TYR A 219 12.82 -6.55 -8.13
CA TYR A 219 13.53 -5.33 -7.72
C TYR A 219 12.54 -4.20 -7.49
N PHE A 220 12.60 -3.60 -6.30
CA PHE A 220 11.87 -2.39 -5.93
C PHE A 220 12.77 -1.18 -6.14
N ASP A 221 12.17 0.00 -6.32
CA ASP A 221 12.93 1.25 -6.43
C ASP A 221 13.24 1.87 -5.05
N GLY A 222 12.58 1.39 -3.99
CA GLY A 222 12.73 1.87 -2.61
C GLY A 222 11.99 3.18 -2.33
N VAL A 223 11.07 3.58 -3.21
CA VAL A 223 10.13 4.68 -2.98
C VAL A 223 8.71 4.14 -2.94
N ASP A 224 8.39 3.24 -3.87
CA ASP A 224 7.09 2.59 -3.97
C ASP A 224 7.28 1.08 -3.91
N TYR A 225 6.68 0.48 -2.89
CA TYR A 225 6.65 -0.96 -2.72
C TYR A 225 5.42 -1.61 -3.36
N ASP A 226 4.59 -0.84 -4.07
CA ASP A 226 3.47 -1.38 -4.84
C ASP A 226 3.90 -1.88 -6.21
N ARG A 227 5.13 -1.61 -6.64
CA ARG A 227 5.60 -1.96 -7.98
C ARG A 227 6.99 -2.56 -7.92
N CYS A 228 7.18 -3.67 -8.61
CA CYS A 228 8.51 -4.25 -8.74
C CYS A 228 8.75 -4.85 -10.12
N LEU A 229 10.00 -4.74 -10.58
CA LEU A 229 10.45 -5.35 -11.82
C LEU A 229 10.98 -6.75 -11.51
N ALA A 230 10.20 -7.78 -11.84
CA ALA A 230 10.58 -9.16 -11.65
C ALA A 230 11.41 -9.68 -12.83
N LYS A 231 12.55 -10.26 -12.51
CA LYS A 231 13.39 -11.01 -13.44
C LYS A 231 13.32 -12.48 -13.10
N VAL A 232 12.98 -13.31 -14.07
CA VAL A 232 13.10 -14.76 -13.94
C VAL A 232 14.50 -15.15 -14.38
N VAL A 233 15.21 -15.85 -13.50
CA VAL A 233 16.62 -16.18 -13.66
C VAL A 233 16.86 -17.67 -13.50
N HIS A 234 17.86 -18.20 -14.20
CA HIS A 234 18.37 -19.54 -13.89
C HIS A 234 19.14 -19.51 -12.58
N GLU A 235 18.78 -20.39 -11.63
CA GLU A 235 19.37 -20.41 -10.27
C GLU A 235 20.90 -20.46 -10.27
N ALA A 236 21.50 -21.24 -11.18
CA ALA A 236 22.94 -21.44 -11.21
C ALA A 236 23.73 -20.30 -11.86
N THR A 237 23.24 -19.74 -12.97
CA THR A 237 23.96 -18.71 -13.75
C THR A 237 23.52 -17.29 -13.46
N LEU A 238 22.33 -17.13 -12.87
CA LEU A 238 21.61 -15.86 -12.72
C LEU A 238 21.26 -15.18 -14.06
N ASP A 239 21.31 -15.93 -15.17
CA ASP A 239 20.95 -15.41 -16.49
C ASP A 239 19.45 -15.12 -16.55
N ILE A 240 19.13 -13.91 -17.01
CA ILE A 240 17.74 -13.43 -17.11
C ILE A 240 17.12 -13.99 -18.39
N CYS A 241 16.03 -14.74 -18.23
CA CYS A 241 15.37 -15.41 -19.34
C CYS A 241 13.89 -14.99 -19.53
N ALA A 242 13.28 -14.39 -18.51
CA ALA A 242 11.99 -13.71 -18.61
C ALA A 242 11.94 -12.49 -17.70
N MET A 243 11.00 -11.58 -17.97
CA MET A 243 10.80 -10.37 -17.19
C MET A 243 9.31 -10.02 -17.10
N PHE A 244 8.88 -9.65 -15.90
CA PHE A 244 7.50 -9.31 -15.58
C PHE A 244 7.49 -7.98 -14.80
N PHE A 245 6.43 -7.21 -14.99
CA PHE A 245 6.16 -6.01 -14.21
C PHE A 245 5.04 -6.29 -13.23
N PHE A 246 5.34 -6.33 -11.94
CA PHE A 246 4.39 -6.61 -10.87
C PHE A 246 3.83 -5.32 -10.27
N VAL A 247 2.53 -5.33 -10.02
CA VAL A 247 1.79 -4.25 -9.35
C VAL A 247 0.97 -4.87 -8.21
N ARG A 248 1.06 -4.30 -7.01
CA ARG A 248 0.26 -4.71 -5.87
C ARG A 248 -1.22 -4.47 -6.18
N GLN A 249 -2.04 -5.49 -5.95
CA GLN A 249 -3.48 -5.37 -5.95
C GLN A 249 -3.89 -4.77 -4.61
N HIS A 250 -4.54 -3.62 -4.66
CA HIS A 250 -5.22 -3.04 -3.51
C HIS A 250 -6.67 -3.51 -3.55
N ASP A 251 -7.10 -4.26 -2.54
CA ASP A 251 -8.51 -4.61 -2.41
C ASP A 251 -9.32 -3.32 -2.23
N HIS A 252 -10.16 -3.02 -3.21
CA HIS A 252 -11.19 -2.00 -3.07
C HIS A 252 -12.26 -2.53 -2.11
N HIS A 253 -12.06 -2.31 -0.81
CA HIS A 253 -13.14 -2.40 0.18
C HIS A 253 -13.98 -1.12 0.19
#